data_AF-A0A1V5A6H1-F1
#
_entry.id   AF-A0A1V5A6H1-F1
#
_cell.length_a   1.000
_cell.length_b   1.000
_cell.length_c   1.000
_cell.angle_alpha   90.00
_cell.angle_beta   90.00
_cell.angle_gamma   90.00
#
_symmetry.space_group_name_H-M   'P 1'
#
loop_
_entity.id
_entity.type
_entity.pdbx_description
1 polymer ?
#
loop_
_entity_poly.entity_id
_entity_poly.type
_entity_poly.pdbx_seq_one_letter_code
_entity_poly.pdbx_strand_id
1 'polypeptide(L)'
;MKKLIFVLLTLAILVISTAMAADPINATTETQGISTTTGVVLMGTMTNSETVVMTASTMDLRDNPPLGAIGLIDLGLEPGESPNNGWGVEDELLDEGWAWLLLPERQAVMSYTESVLADNGYSEFNEMQSMDTGNKVANQKNFASTEQFDFVAFSDAMGRATTSESLLLDLVSQGSLAADRFICPFATGDQGFIPPYCNVYEMGSSFTGTQVSELTQAGTNFIAKSADVPIQASYSVGLSGTGSAAAWINAHVMEGRTGGYYPFEGADYWWVDFWNYDMNTGSPYLGLGGGNGFMQGVDLVYKEKTTASGVIEAFSKSMAIQDGVRRL
;
A
#
# COMPACT_ATOMS: atom_id res chain seq x y z
N MET A 1 41.16 -22.36 -0.78
CA MET A 1 41.12 -20.90 -1.05
C MET A 1 40.02 -20.50 -2.03
N LYS A 2 39.90 -21.11 -3.21
CA LYS A 2 38.83 -20.76 -4.19
C LYS A 2 37.39 -20.92 -3.66
N LYS A 3 37.11 -21.98 -2.88
CA LYS A 3 35.77 -22.22 -2.28
C LYS A 3 35.40 -21.22 -1.17
N LEU A 4 36.39 -20.71 -0.43
CA LEU A 4 36.21 -19.67 0.59
C LEU A 4 35.90 -18.31 -0.04
N ILE A 5 36.55 -18.01 -1.18
CA ILE A 5 36.26 -16.80 -1.96
C ILE A 5 34.83 -16.84 -2.51
N PHE A 6 34.38 -17.99 -3.05
CA PHE A 6 33.00 -18.11 -3.53
C PHE A 6 31.97 -17.97 -2.40
N VAL A 7 32.20 -18.57 -1.22
CA VAL A 7 31.31 -18.41 -0.06
C VAL A 7 31.28 -16.96 0.43
N LEU A 8 32.44 -16.29 0.51
CA LEU A 8 32.51 -14.86 0.86
C LEU A 8 31.86 -13.96 -0.19
N LEU A 9 32.00 -14.27 -1.49
CA LEU A 9 31.33 -13.53 -2.56
C LEU A 9 29.81 -13.74 -2.51
N THR A 10 29.34 -14.97 -2.28
CA THR A 10 27.91 -15.24 -2.13
C THR A 10 27.34 -14.61 -0.87
N LEU A 11 28.10 -14.56 0.23
CA LEU A 11 27.68 -13.88 1.45
C LEU A 11 27.67 -12.36 1.24
N ALA A 12 28.67 -11.80 0.55
CA ALA A 12 28.72 -10.38 0.21
C ALA A 12 27.61 -9.96 -0.78
N ILE A 13 27.23 -10.84 -1.71
CA ILE A 13 26.10 -10.62 -2.64
C ILE A 13 24.75 -10.80 -1.91
N LEU A 14 24.64 -11.71 -0.93
CA LEU A 14 23.46 -11.83 -0.07
C LEU A 14 23.29 -10.65 0.91
N VAL A 15 24.35 -9.91 1.18
CA VAL A 15 24.35 -8.71 2.04
C VAL A 15 23.94 -7.44 1.27
N ILE A 16 23.78 -7.52 -0.05
CA ILE A 16 23.11 -6.48 -0.85
C ILE A 16 21.60 -6.68 -0.70
N SER A 17 21.09 -6.48 0.52
CA SER A 17 19.66 -6.32 0.74
C SER A 17 19.25 -4.97 0.15
N THR A 18 18.36 -5.03 -0.82
CA THR A 18 17.71 -3.88 -1.44
C THR A 18 16.83 -3.17 -0.41
N ALA A 19 16.98 -1.86 -0.25
CA ALA A 19 16.04 -1.07 0.55
C ALA A 19 14.79 -0.78 -0.28
N MET A 20 13.60 -0.77 0.32
CA MET A 20 12.37 -0.44 -0.40
C MET A 20 12.10 1.08 -0.36
N ALA A 21 11.42 1.60 -1.38
CA ALA A 21 11.20 3.03 -1.58
C ALA A 21 9.98 3.55 -0.82
N ALA A 22 8.93 2.74 -0.70
CA ALA A 22 7.76 3.08 0.10
C ALA A 22 7.91 2.55 1.53
N ASP A 23 7.50 3.38 2.49
CA ASP A 23 7.68 3.13 3.91
C ASP A 23 6.39 2.57 4.53
N PRO A 24 6.35 1.27 4.88
CA PRO A 24 5.15 0.65 5.43
C PRO A 24 4.76 1.27 6.77
N ILE A 25 3.51 1.08 7.14
CA ILE A 25 2.98 1.58 8.40
C ILE A 25 3.37 0.62 9.51
N ASN A 26 3.79 1.15 10.65
CA ASN A 26 4.08 0.34 11.82
C ASN A 26 2.77 -0.12 12.48
N ALA A 27 2.74 -1.37 12.93
CA ALA A 27 1.60 -1.89 13.69
C ALA A 27 1.37 -1.09 14.98
N THR A 28 0.11 -1.08 15.43
CA THR A 28 -0.28 -0.63 16.77
C THR A 28 0.35 -1.54 17.84
N THR A 29 0.38 -1.06 19.08
CA THR A 29 0.90 -1.85 20.23
C THR A 29 0.14 -3.15 20.42
N GLU A 30 -1.15 -3.15 20.13
CA GLU A 30 -2.00 -4.32 20.07
C GLU A 30 -2.27 -4.70 18.62
N THR A 31 -2.08 -5.97 18.29
CA THR A 31 -2.36 -6.51 16.96
C THR A 31 -3.67 -7.29 16.99
N GLN A 32 -4.53 -7.10 16.00
CA GLN A 32 -5.78 -7.81 15.86
C GLN A 32 -5.74 -8.64 14.58
N GLY A 33 -6.33 -9.84 14.66
CA GLY A 33 -6.49 -10.72 13.53
C GLY A 33 -7.95 -11.13 13.38
N ILE A 34 -8.47 -11.07 12.16
CA ILE A 34 -9.79 -11.58 11.79
C ILE A 34 -9.57 -12.64 10.73
N SER A 35 -10.22 -13.79 10.87
CA SER A 35 -10.20 -14.81 9.82
C SER A 35 -11.57 -15.46 9.74
N THR A 36 -12.01 -15.64 8.50
CA THR A 36 -13.25 -16.32 8.15
C THR A 36 -12.92 -17.51 7.27
N THR A 37 -13.74 -18.54 7.38
CA THR A 37 -13.70 -19.67 6.46
C THR A 37 -15.14 -20.04 6.17
N THR A 38 -15.51 -19.98 4.91
CA THR A 38 -16.86 -20.26 4.45
C THR A 38 -16.79 -21.43 3.50
N GLY A 39 -17.57 -22.48 3.79
CA GLY A 39 -17.69 -23.66 2.95
C GLY A 39 -19.16 -23.94 2.71
N VAL A 40 -19.58 -23.94 1.45
CA VAL A 40 -20.98 -24.16 1.07
C VAL A 40 -21.04 -25.10 -0.12
N VAL A 41 -21.88 -26.12 -0.01
CA VAL A 41 -22.27 -26.98 -1.12
C VAL A 41 -23.79 -26.98 -1.14
N LEU A 42 -24.38 -26.48 -2.23
CA LEU A 42 -25.83 -26.35 -2.32
C LEU A 42 -26.37 -26.59 -3.72
N MET A 43 -27.66 -26.97 -3.75
CA MET A 43 -28.51 -26.94 -4.93
C MET A 43 -29.55 -25.85 -4.72
N GLY A 44 -29.57 -24.83 -5.57
CA GLY A 44 -30.46 -23.68 -5.44
C GLY A 44 -29.72 -22.36 -5.57
N THR A 45 -29.99 -21.43 -4.64
CA THR A 45 -29.42 -20.08 -4.64
C THR A 45 -28.36 -19.94 -3.54
N MET A 46 -27.20 -19.43 -3.93
CA MET A 46 -26.07 -19.07 -3.07
C MET A 46 -25.82 -17.57 -3.17
N THR A 47 -25.58 -16.94 -2.03
CA THR A 47 -25.09 -15.56 -1.98
C THR A 47 -23.94 -15.46 -0.98
N ASN A 48 -22.82 -14.89 -1.40
CA ASN A 48 -21.77 -14.37 -0.51
C ASN A 48 -21.60 -12.87 -0.81
N SER A 49 -21.44 -12.08 0.25
CA SER A 49 -21.01 -10.69 0.15
C SER A 49 -20.00 -10.42 1.25
N GLU A 50 -18.80 -10.02 0.88
CA GLU A 50 -17.74 -9.70 1.83
C GLU A 50 -17.24 -8.28 1.60
N THR A 51 -16.96 -7.58 2.70
CA THR A 51 -16.38 -6.24 2.65
C THR A 51 -15.39 -6.07 3.79
N VAL A 52 -14.17 -5.69 3.45
CA VAL A 52 -13.13 -5.34 4.41
C VAL A 52 -12.64 -3.93 4.08
N VAL A 53 -12.54 -3.09 5.09
CA VAL A 53 -11.88 -1.79 4.98
C VAL A 53 -10.92 -1.64 6.15
N MET A 54 -9.66 -1.41 5.84
CA MET A 54 -8.62 -1.09 6.81
C MET A 54 -8.10 0.31 6.54
N THR A 55 -8.07 1.13 7.58
CA THR A 55 -7.31 2.37 7.56
C THR A 55 -6.28 2.31 8.67
N ALA A 56 -5.03 2.55 8.33
CA ALA A 56 -3.94 2.67 9.28
C ALA A 56 -3.24 3.99 9.04
N SER A 57 -2.84 4.66 10.13
CA SER A 57 -2.01 5.86 10.08
C SER A 57 -1.03 5.85 11.24
N THR A 58 0.07 6.57 11.08
CA THR A 58 0.96 6.95 12.17
C THR A 58 0.43 8.09 13.02
N MET A 59 -0.71 8.68 12.65
CA MET A 59 -1.41 9.76 13.36
C MET A 59 -2.85 9.39 13.71
N ASP A 60 -3.54 10.30 14.38
CA ASP A 60 -4.93 10.13 14.74
C ASP A 60 -5.83 10.13 13.50
N LEU A 61 -6.41 8.97 13.18
CA LEU A 61 -7.35 8.79 12.07
C LEU A 61 -8.62 9.65 12.18
N ARG A 62 -8.92 10.20 13.37
CA ARG A 62 -10.08 11.10 13.57
C ARG A 62 -9.84 12.50 13.01
N ASP A 63 -8.60 12.87 12.74
CA ASP A 63 -8.22 14.14 12.15
C ASP A 63 -7.94 14.00 10.65
N ASN A 64 -8.89 13.40 9.91
CA ASN A 64 -8.76 13.15 8.47
C ASN A 64 -10.02 13.59 7.67
N PRO A 65 -9.93 14.58 6.74
CA PRO A 65 -8.73 15.39 6.50
C PRO A 65 -8.43 16.22 7.75
N PRO A 66 -7.17 16.63 7.98
CA PRO A 66 -6.82 17.47 9.12
C PRO A 66 -7.46 18.85 8.95
N LEU A 67 -8.71 18.98 9.38
CA LEU A 67 -9.52 20.18 9.23
C LEU A 67 -9.42 21.09 10.46
N GLY A 68 -8.65 20.69 11.49
CA GLY A 68 -8.55 21.48 12.70
C GLY A 68 -7.58 20.95 13.75
N ALA A 69 -6.29 21.21 13.55
CA ALA A 69 -5.45 21.65 14.66
C ALA A 69 -5.74 23.15 14.94
N ILE A 70 -6.98 23.49 15.29
CA ILE A 70 -7.34 24.80 15.83
C ILE A 70 -7.91 24.58 17.21
N GLY A 71 -7.04 24.69 18.20
CA GLY A 71 -7.41 24.60 19.59
C GLY A 71 -6.36 25.22 20.49
N LEU A 72 -5.84 26.42 20.15
CA LEU A 72 -5.50 27.48 21.13
C LEU A 72 -4.78 28.74 20.60
N ILE A 73 -4.58 28.96 19.29
CA ILE A 73 -3.77 30.15 18.91
C ILE A 73 -4.34 30.90 17.70
N ASP A 74 -4.69 32.15 17.97
CA ASP A 74 -4.96 33.23 17.01
C ASP A 74 -3.65 33.61 16.29
N LEU A 75 -3.16 32.72 15.42
CA LEU A 75 -2.03 32.99 14.54
C LEU A 75 -2.56 33.07 13.11
N GLY A 76 -2.39 34.23 12.48
CA GLY A 76 -2.70 34.46 11.07
C GLY A 76 -1.86 33.56 10.17
N LEU A 77 -2.34 32.35 9.91
CA LEU A 77 -1.77 31.45 8.91
C LEU A 77 -2.07 32.02 7.51
N GLU A 78 -1.03 32.34 6.76
CA GLU A 78 -1.16 32.76 5.36
C GLU A 78 -1.62 31.57 4.50
N PRO A 79 -2.63 31.73 3.62
CA PRO A 79 -3.06 30.67 2.72
C PRO A 79 -1.91 30.28 1.77
N GLY A 80 -1.36 29.08 1.91
CA GLY A 80 -0.24 28.60 1.07
C GLY A 80 0.94 28.01 1.85
N GLU A 81 0.98 28.17 3.18
CA GLU A 81 1.80 27.35 4.06
C GLU A 81 1.22 25.90 4.02
N SER A 82 1.94 24.99 3.35
CA SER A 82 1.60 23.58 3.09
C SER A 82 1.23 22.78 4.37
N PRO A 83 0.74 21.51 4.30
CA PRO A 83 0.16 20.75 5.41
C PRO A 83 1.26 20.23 6.34
N ASN A 84 2.04 21.14 6.89
CA ASN A 84 3.06 20.83 7.86
C ASN A 84 2.33 20.45 9.13
N ASN A 85 2.42 19.17 9.46
CA ASN A 85 2.04 18.62 10.75
C ASN A 85 3.01 19.11 11.83
N GLY A 86 3.16 20.43 11.94
CA GLY A 86 3.94 21.17 12.91
C GLY A 86 3.08 21.37 14.15
N TRP A 87 3.29 20.51 15.14
CA TRP A 87 2.64 20.67 16.44
C TRP A 87 3.46 21.67 17.24
N GLY A 88 2.92 22.87 17.46
CA GLY A 88 3.44 23.78 18.47
C GLY A 88 3.09 23.21 19.84
N VAL A 89 4.06 22.68 20.57
CA VAL A 89 3.87 22.31 21.97
C VAL A 89 4.41 23.46 22.80
N GLU A 90 3.55 24.08 23.62
CA GLU A 90 4.01 24.91 24.74
C GLU A 90 4.73 23.96 25.70
N ASP A 91 6.06 23.97 25.66
CA ASP A 91 6.86 23.21 26.61
C ASP A 91 7.08 24.06 27.86
N GLU A 92 6.37 23.75 28.96
CA GLU A 92 6.61 24.38 30.27
C GLU A 92 8.04 24.15 30.80
N LEU A 93 8.86 23.28 30.16
CA LEU A 93 10.28 23.08 30.47
C LEU A 93 11.24 23.96 29.67
N LEU A 94 10.76 24.69 28.65
CA LEU A 94 11.53 25.71 27.92
C LEU A 94 11.04 27.08 28.38
N ASP A 95 11.90 27.79 29.10
CA ASP A 95 11.68 29.09 29.76
C ASP A 95 11.39 30.23 28.75
N GLU A 96 10.26 30.14 28.01
CA GLU A 96 9.79 30.97 26.87
C GLU A 96 10.10 30.44 25.44
N GLY A 97 9.96 29.13 25.18
CA GLY A 97 10.20 28.54 23.84
C GLY A 97 8.99 27.80 23.23
N TRP A 98 8.71 28.05 21.94
CA TRP A 98 7.81 27.21 21.13
C TRP A 98 8.61 26.06 20.50
N ALA A 99 8.25 24.81 20.77
CA ALA A 99 8.81 23.66 20.06
C ALA A 99 7.89 23.28 18.89
N TRP A 100 8.38 23.40 17.65
CA TRP A 100 7.67 22.99 16.43
C TRP A 100 7.94 21.52 16.13
N LEU A 101 7.03 20.59 16.37
CA LEU A 101 7.26 19.17 16.07
C LEU A 101 6.70 18.83 14.70
N LEU A 102 7.55 18.63 13.68
CA LEU A 102 7.16 18.06 12.39
C LEU A 102 7.11 16.54 12.51
N LEU A 103 5.91 15.97 12.62
CA LEU A 103 5.71 14.52 12.51
C LEU A 103 5.16 14.25 11.11
N PRO A 104 5.89 13.66 10.16
CA PRO A 104 5.30 13.34 8.86
C PRO A 104 4.34 12.15 8.96
N GLU A 105 3.18 12.24 8.32
CA GLU A 105 2.17 11.16 8.32
C GLU A 105 2.45 10.14 7.22
N ARG A 106 2.22 8.88 7.58
CA ARG A 106 2.03 7.78 6.63
C ARG A 106 0.67 7.16 6.89
N GLN A 107 -0.12 7.04 5.83
CA GLN A 107 -1.45 6.47 5.88
C GLN A 107 -1.61 5.42 4.78
N ALA A 108 -2.37 4.38 5.08
CA ALA A 108 -2.79 3.38 4.11
C ALA A 108 -4.27 3.10 4.29
N VAL A 109 -4.97 3.01 3.16
CA VAL A 109 -6.34 2.51 3.08
C VAL A 109 -6.32 1.28 2.21
N MET A 110 -6.70 0.14 2.80
CA MET A 110 -6.95 -1.08 2.05
C MET A 110 -8.45 -1.32 2.06
N SER A 111 -9.02 -1.70 0.91
CA SER A 111 -10.38 -2.21 0.86
C SER A 111 -10.46 -3.43 -0.02
N TYR A 112 -11.32 -4.37 0.37
CA TYR A 112 -11.68 -5.53 -0.42
C TYR A 112 -13.20 -5.64 -0.43
N THR A 113 -13.76 -5.85 -1.61
CA THR A 113 -15.19 -6.10 -1.78
C THR A 113 -15.37 -7.31 -2.67
N GLU A 114 -16.19 -8.25 -2.23
CA GLU A 114 -16.58 -9.44 -2.96
C GLU A 114 -18.11 -9.55 -2.98
N SER A 115 -18.65 -10.03 -4.09
CA SER A 115 -20.04 -10.42 -4.22
C SER A 115 -20.15 -11.62 -5.14
N VAL A 116 -20.69 -12.71 -4.60
CA VAL A 116 -21.04 -13.92 -5.35
C VAL A 116 -22.55 -14.11 -5.27
N LEU A 117 -23.19 -14.25 -6.43
CA LEU A 117 -24.58 -14.65 -6.56
C LEU A 117 -24.64 -15.81 -7.53
N ALA A 118 -24.99 -16.99 -7.05
CA ALA A 118 -25.26 -18.15 -7.88
C ALA A 118 -26.74 -18.49 -7.72
N ASP A 119 -27.52 -18.40 -8.79
CA ASP A 119 -28.94 -18.74 -8.74
C ASP A 119 -29.24 -19.96 -9.59
N ASN A 120 -30.09 -20.82 -9.04
CA ASN A 120 -30.73 -21.93 -9.72
C ASN A 120 -29.72 -22.91 -10.39
N GLY A 121 -28.78 -23.39 -9.59
CA GLY A 121 -27.81 -24.39 -10.01
C GLY A 121 -27.20 -25.16 -8.85
N TYR A 122 -26.18 -25.94 -9.18
CA TYR A 122 -25.28 -26.55 -8.21
C TYR A 122 -24.09 -25.62 -7.98
N SER A 123 -23.80 -25.32 -6.71
CA SER A 123 -22.68 -24.47 -6.31
C SER A 123 -21.81 -25.18 -5.28
N GLU A 124 -20.51 -25.15 -5.49
CA GLU A 124 -19.49 -25.39 -4.46
C GLU A 124 -18.72 -24.09 -4.25
N PHE A 125 -18.60 -23.67 -3.01
CA PHE A 125 -17.90 -22.46 -2.64
C PHE A 125 -17.06 -22.73 -1.42
N ASN A 126 -15.76 -22.43 -1.52
CA ASN A 126 -14.83 -22.46 -0.41
C ASN A 126 -14.04 -21.17 -0.41
N GLU A 127 -14.07 -20.46 0.70
CA GLU A 127 -13.34 -19.23 0.86
C GLU A 127 -12.59 -19.25 2.19
N MET A 128 -11.35 -18.77 2.15
CA MET A 128 -10.57 -18.47 3.33
C MET A 128 -10.09 -17.03 3.24
N GLN A 129 -10.50 -16.23 4.21
CA GLN A 129 -10.04 -14.86 4.34
C GLN A 129 -9.32 -14.68 5.67
N SER A 130 -8.25 -13.90 5.65
CA SER A 130 -7.53 -13.51 6.85
C SER A 130 -7.03 -12.08 6.73
N MET A 131 -7.11 -11.38 7.85
CA MET A 131 -6.66 -10.02 8.00
C MET A 131 -5.92 -9.88 9.34
N ASP A 132 -4.80 -9.16 9.35
CA ASP A 132 -3.96 -8.96 10.53
C ASP A 132 -3.32 -7.57 10.53
N THR A 133 -3.46 -6.86 11.65
CA THR A 133 -2.87 -5.53 11.87
C THR A 133 -1.41 -5.56 12.37
N GLY A 134 -0.84 -6.75 12.54
CA GLY A 134 0.54 -6.96 12.96
C GLY A 134 1.59 -6.68 11.89
N ASN A 135 2.81 -6.42 12.34
CA ASN A 135 3.96 -6.22 11.47
C ASN A 135 4.27 -7.51 10.68
N LYS A 136 4.36 -7.38 9.37
CA LYS A 136 4.71 -8.47 8.45
C LYS A 136 6.16 -8.34 8.01
N VAL A 137 6.76 -9.48 7.66
CA VAL A 137 8.02 -9.55 6.93
C VAL A 137 7.75 -9.82 5.45
N ALA A 138 8.78 -9.81 4.61
CA ALA A 138 8.66 -10.20 3.21
C ALA A 138 7.94 -11.56 3.06
N ASN A 139 7.06 -11.67 2.06
CA ASN A 139 6.22 -12.85 1.78
C ASN A 139 5.15 -13.20 2.83
N GLN A 140 4.92 -12.34 3.82
CA GLN A 140 3.72 -12.42 4.65
C GLN A 140 2.71 -11.36 4.22
N LYS A 141 1.44 -11.59 4.53
CA LYS A 141 0.33 -10.73 4.12
C LYS A 141 -0.41 -10.18 5.34
N ASN A 142 -0.81 -8.91 5.26
CA ASN A 142 -1.77 -8.28 6.17
C ASN A 142 -3.20 -8.65 5.81
N PHE A 143 -3.49 -8.80 4.51
CA PHE A 143 -4.75 -9.33 4.02
C PHE A 143 -4.47 -10.46 3.04
N ALA A 144 -5.18 -11.57 3.16
CA ALA A 144 -5.17 -12.65 2.20
C ALA A 144 -6.58 -13.21 2.05
N SER A 145 -7.07 -13.27 0.81
CA SER A 145 -8.27 -14.02 0.43
C SER A 145 -7.90 -15.10 -0.57
N THR A 146 -8.54 -16.26 -0.47
CA THR A 146 -8.50 -17.33 -1.46
C THR A 146 -9.91 -17.88 -1.59
N GLU A 147 -10.52 -17.63 -2.74
CA GLU A 147 -11.87 -18.09 -3.09
C GLU A 147 -11.75 -19.17 -4.16
N GLN A 148 -12.42 -20.29 -3.95
CA GLN A 148 -12.71 -21.27 -4.97
C GLN A 148 -14.22 -21.36 -5.14
N PHE A 149 -14.69 -21.11 -6.35
CA PHE A 149 -16.10 -21.13 -6.69
C PHE A 149 -16.36 -21.95 -7.94
N ASP A 150 -17.17 -22.99 -7.79
CA ASP A 150 -17.61 -23.86 -8.86
C ASP A 150 -19.13 -23.77 -8.98
N PHE A 151 -19.63 -23.52 -10.18
CA PHE A 151 -21.06 -23.43 -10.47
C PHE A 151 -21.45 -24.11 -11.78
N VAL A 152 -22.58 -24.79 -11.75
CA VAL A 152 -23.24 -25.35 -12.93
C VAL A 152 -24.74 -25.09 -12.83
N ALA A 153 -25.30 -24.34 -13.79
CA ALA A 153 -26.73 -24.11 -13.90
C ALA A 153 -27.49 -25.42 -14.22
N PHE A 154 -28.72 -25.54 -13.72
CA PHE A 154 -29.58 -26.66 -14.07
C PHE A 154 -30.07 -26.54 -15.53
N SER A 155 -30.14 -27.66 -16.25
CA SER A 155 -30.53 -27.66 -17.67
C SER A 155 -31.99 -27.27 -17.93
N ASP A 156 -32.85 -27.45 -16.93
CA ASP A 156 -34.29 -27.14 -16.95
C ASP A 156 -34.60 -25.73 -16.41
N ALA A 157 -33.58 -24.99 -16.01
CA ALA A 157 -33.72 -23.71 -15.34
C ALA A 157 -32.73 -22.67 -15.90
N MET A 158 -33.12 -21.40 -15.98
CA MET A 158 -32.23 -20.33 -16.44
C MET A 158 -31.27 -19.89 -15.32
N GLY A 159 -30.47 -20.84 -14.80
CA GLY A 159 -29.50 -20.58 -13.74
C GLY A 159 -28.34 -19.70 -14.21
N ARG A 160 -27.83 -18.87 -13.29
CA ARG A 160 -26.75 -17.93 -13.58
C ARG A 160 -25.93 -17.66 -12.33
N ALA A 161 -24.61 -17.62 -12.51
CA ALA A 161 -23.68 -17.09 -11.54
C ALA A 161 -23.19 -15.71 -11.97
N THR A 162 -23.00 -14.83 -11.00
CA THR A 162 -22.32 -13.54 -11.13
C THR A 162 -21.35 -13.40 -9.95
N THR A 163 -20.08 -13.17 -10.25
CA THR A 163 -19.03 -12.87 -9.27
C THR A 163 -18.46 -11.49 -9.56
N SER A 164 -18.08 -10.76 -8.52
CA SER A 164 -17.33 -9.52 -8.64
C SER A 164 -16.44 -9.34 -7.43
N GLU A 165 -15.17 -9.08 -7.68
CA GLU A 165 -14.17 -8.81 -6.67
C GLU A 165 -13.38 -7.55 -7.02
N SER A 166 -13.03 -6.77 -6.00
CA SER A 166 -12.12 -5.64 -6.12
C SER A 166 -11.25 -5.53 -4.87
N LEU A 167 -9.95 -5.40 -5.08
CA LEU A 167 -8.94 -5.09 -4.08
C LEU A 167 -8.35 -3.71 -4.37
N LEU A 168 -8.43 -2.82 -3.39
CA LEU A 168 -7.81 -1.50 -3.41
C LEU A 168 -6.74 -1.42 -2.32
N LEU A 169 -5.60 -0.83 -2.67
CA LEU A 169 -4.58 -0.36 -1.73
C LEU A 169 -4.19 1.07 -2.10
N ASP A 170 -4.47 2.00 -1.22
CA ASP A 170 -4.10 3.42 -1.30
C ASP A 170 -3.08 3.72 -0.21
N LEU A 171 -1.98 4.36 -0.59
CA LEU A 171 -0.80 4.59 0.22
C LEU A 171 -0.37 6.04 0.07
N VAL A 172 -0.31 6.77 1.18
CA VAL A 172 0.11 8.18 1.18
C VAL A 172 1.16 8.40 2.26
N SER A 173 2.19 9.16 1.94
CA SER A 173 3.25 9.52 2.87
C SER A 173 3.79 10.91 2.57
N GLN A 174 4.06 11.66 3.64
CA GLN A 174 4.79 12.92 3.60
C GLN A 174 6.32 12.73 3.58
N GLY A 175 6.78 11.48 3.59
CA GLY A 175 8.19 11.08 3.69
C GLY A 175 8.64 10.94 5.14
N SER A 176 9.79 10.32 5.40
CA SER A 176 10.25 10.04 6.77
C SER A 176 11.77 9.94 6.84
N LEU A 177 12.36 10.07 8.03
CA LEU A 177 13.80 9.87 8.18
C LEU A 177 14.16 8.40 7.94
N ALA A 178 15.07 8.14 7.01
CA ALA A 178 15.50 6.79 6.67
C ALA A 178 16.25 6.10 7.82
N ALA A 179 16.98 6.87 8.64
CA ALA A 179 17.84 6.37 9.71
C ALA A 179 17.10 5.56 10.78
N ASP A 180 15.83 5.88 11.04
CA ASP A 180 15.02 5.21 12.06
C ASP A 180 14.16 4.07 11.51
N ARG A 181 14.15 3.90 10.17
CA ARG A 181 13.22 3.01 9.46
C ARG A 181 13.89 1.83 8.78
N PHE A 182 15.11 1.98 8.28
CA PHE A 182 15.85 0.87 7.68
C PHE A 182 16.72 0.15 8.70
N ILE A 183 16.66 -1.18 8.71
CA ILE A 183 17.56 -2.02 9.51
C ILE A 183 18.85 -2.27 8.71
N CYS A 184 18.78 -2.29 7.37
CA CYS A 184 19.93 -2.55 6.52
C CYS A 184 20.90 -1.36 6.55
N PRO A 185 22.13 -1.49 7.10
CA PRO A 185 23.07 -0.38 7.21
C PRO A 185 23.63 0.09 5.85
N PHE A 186 23.42 -0.70 4.79
CA PHE A 186 23.79 -0.35 3.43
C PHE A 186 22.64 0.32 2.67
N ALA A 187 21.39 0.25 3.16
CA ALA A 187 20.24 0.93 2.55
C ALA A 187 20.34 2.45 2.61
N THR A 188 21.11 2.97 3.56
CA THR A 188 21.40 4.39 3.74
C THR A 188 22.66 4.74 2.95
N GLY A 189 22.56 4.80 1.62
CA GLY A 189 23.64 5.29 0.75
C GLY A 189 24.07 6.73 1.04
N ASP A 190 23.27 7.46 1.80
CA ASP A 190 23.66 8.67 2.54
C ASP A 190 22.62 8.86 3.65
N GLN A 191 22.90 9.70 4.65
CA GLN A 191 21.90 10.17 5.62
C GLN A 191 20.74 10.82 4.85
N GLY A 192 19.69 10.06 4.54
CA GLY A 192 18.67 10.46 3.59
C GLY A 192 17.26 10.46 4.15
N PHE A 193 16.37 11.13 3.45
CA PHE A 193 14.93 11.10 3.68
C PHE A 193 14.30 10.01 2.80
N ILE A 194 13.29 9.29 3.29
CA ILE A 194 12.37 8.51 2.47
C ILE A 194 11.44 9.52 1.81
N PRO A 195 11.34 9.56 0.48
CA PRO A 195 10.53 10.57 -0.20
C PRO A 195 9.03 10.39 0.07
N PRO A 196 8.24 11.46 -0.09
CA PRO A 196 6.78 11.37 -0.09
C PRO A 196 6.29 10.52 -1.26
N TYR A 197 5.14 9.88 -1.09
CA TYR A 197 4.47 9.13 -2.16
C TYR A 197 2.95 9.19 -2.00
N CYS A 198 2.25 8.95 -3.10
CA CYS A 198 0.79 8.80 -3.16
C CYS A 198 0.47 7.75 -4.24
N ASN A 199 0.41 6.49 -3.81
CA ASN A 199 0.29 5.33 -4.68
C ASN A 199 -1.07 4.67 -4.48
N VAL A 200 -1.83 4.51 -5.56
CA VAL A 200 -3.15 3.89 -5.56
C VAL A 200 -3.15 2.70 -6.50
N TYR A 201 -3.54 1.54 -5.97
CA TYR A 201 -3.57 0.27 -6.67
C TYR A 201 -4.95 -0.35 -6.54
N GLU A 202 -5.58 -0.65 -7.67
CA GLU A 202 -6.87 -1.33 -7.73
C GLU A 202 -6.77 -2.52 -8.68
N MET A 203 -7.19 -3.69 -8.26
CA MET A 203 -7.20 -4.90 -9.06
C MET A 203 -8.47 -5.69 -8.78
N GLY A 204 -8.99 -6.38 -9.79
CA GLY A 204 -10.19 -7.19 -9.58
C GLY A 204 -10.59 -8.02 -10.78
N SER A 205 -11.61 -8.82 -10.59
CA SER A 205 -12.28 -9.55 -11.66
C SER A 205 -13.78 -9.65 -11.46
N SER A 206 -14.45 -10.03 -12.54
CA SER A 206 -15.88 -10.30 -12.52
C SER A 206 -16.19 -11.40 -13.53
N PHE A 207 -17.04 -12.34 -13.15
CA PHE A 207 -17.58 -13.33 -14.05
C PHE A 207 -19.11 -13.26 -14.07
N THR A 208 -19.71 -13.57 -15.22
CA THR A 208 -21.15 -13.85 -15.27
C THR A 208 -21.46 -14.90 -16.32
N GLY A 209 -22.22 -15.94 -15.96
CA GLY A 209 -22.44 -17.07 -16.86
C GLY A 209 -23.26 -18.20 -16.26
N THR A 210 -23.37 -19.29 -17.01
CA THR A 210 -24.19 -20.46 -16.65
C THR A 210 -23.35 -21.60 -16.08
N GLN A 211 -22.03 -21.54 -16.24
CA GLN A 211 -21.09 -22.51 -15.71
C GLN A 211 -19.75 -21.82 -15.48
N VAL A 212 -19.14 -22.04 -14.33
CA VAL A 212 -17.78 -21.56 -14.03
C VAL A 212 -17.08 -22.48 -13.05
N SER A 213 -15.78 -22.62 -13.21
CA SER A 213 -14.85 -23.04 -12.18
C SER A 213 -13.83 -21.92 -12.05
N GLU A 214 -13.84 -21.22 -10.93
CA GLU A 214 -13.08 -20.01 -10.64
C GLU A 214 -12.25 -20.19 -9.37
N LEU A 215 -11.01 -19.70 -9.43
CA LEU A 215 -10.11 -19.58 -8.29
C LEU A 215 -9.56 -18.15 -8.30
N THR A 216 -9.82 -17.41 -7.23
CA THR A 216 -9.24 -16.08 -7.03
C THR A 216 -8.34 -16.07 -5.80
N GLN A 217 -7.31 -15.23 -5.86
CA GLN A 217 -6.40 -15.00 -4.75
C GLN A 217 -6.10 -13.52 -4.68
N ALA A 218 -6.43 -12.90 -3.55
CA ALA A 218 -6.12 -11.52 -3.26
C ALA A 218 -5.13 -11.45 -2.10
N GLY A 219 -4.28 -10.44 -2.07
CA GLY A 219 -3.52 -10.16 -0.86
C GLY A 219 -2.71 -8.88 -0.89
N THR A 220 -2.49 -8.35 0.31
CA THR A 220 -1.70 -7.15 0.52
C THR A 220 -0.75 -7.31 1.69
N ASN A 221 0.34 -6.56 1.65
CA ASN A 221 1.27 -6.36 2.75
C ASN A 221 1.61 -4.87 2.77
N PHE A 222 1.26 -4.17 3.84
CA PHE A 222 1.51 -2.73 3.97
C PHE A 222 1.81 -2.30 5.41
N ILE A 223 1.82 -3.25 6.37
CA ILE A 223 2.16 -3.02 7.76
C ILE A 223 3.43 -3.77 8.11
N ALA A 224 4.48 -3.03 8.44
CA ALA A 224 5.75 -3.61 8.83
C ALA A 224 6.55 -2.68 9.74
N LYS A 225 7.42 -3.31 10.54
CA LYS A 225 8.28 -2.59 11.48
C LYS A 225 9.37 -1.80 10.76
N SER A 226 9.89 -2.33 9.65
CA SER A 226 11.01 -1.75 8.90
C SER A 226 10.58 -1.38 7.49
N ALA A 227 11.19 -0.32 6.95
CA ALA A 227 11.11 0.05 5.54
C ALA A 227 11.89 -0.90 4.60
N ASP A 228 12.56 -1.92 5.13
CA ASP A 228 13.12 -3.01 4.32
C ASP A 228 12.04 -3.97 3.78
N VAL A 229 10.83 -3.94 4.35
CA VAL A 229 9.75 -4.83 3.95
C VAL A 229 8.97 -4.19 2.80
N PRO A 230 8.87 -4.88 1.64
CA PRO A 230 8.13 -4.36 0.49
C PRO A 230 6.64 -4.28 0.79
N ILE A 231 6.06 -3.10 0.54
CA ILE A 231 4.62 -2.97 0.38
C ILE A 231 4.22 -3.65 -0.94
N GLN A 232 3.18 -4.46 -0.89
CA GLN A 232 2.73 -5.29 -2.00
C GLN A 232 1.21 -5.36 -2.05
N ALA A 233 0.68 -5.42 -3.27
CA ALA A 233 -0.67 -5.83 -3.56
C ALA A 233 -0.64 -6.84 -4.70
N SER A 234 -1.36 -7.95 -4.56
CA SER A 234 -1.49 -8.93 -5.63
C SER A 234 -2.91 -9.46 -5.73
N TYR A 235 -3.32 -9.71 -6.97
CA TYR A 235 -4.59 -10.30 -7.31
C TYR A 235 -4.40 -11.26 -8.47
N SER A 236 -4.95 -12.46 -8.39
CA SER A 236 -4.99 -13.38 -9.51
C SER A 236 -6.34 -14.05 -9.62
N VAL A 237 -6.79 -14.23 -10.85
CA VAL A 237 -7.98 -15.01 -11.20
C VAL A 237 -7.59 -16.07 -12.22
N GLY A 238 -8.08 -17.28 -12.01
CA GLY A 238 -8.08 -18.36 -12.97
C GLY A 238 -9.49 -18.90 -13.09
N LEU A 239 -10.06 -18.90 -14.29
CA LEU A 239 -11.39 -19.46 -14.52
C LEU A 239 -11.52 -20.18 -15.85
N SER A 240 -12.47 -21.10 -15.90
CA SER A 240 -12.98 -21.74 -17.11
C SER A 240 -14.50 -21.86 -17.00
N GLY A 241 -15.22 -21.78 -18.11
CA GLY A 241 -16.69 -21.79 -18.04
C GLY A 241 -17.38 -21.26 -19.28
N THR A 242 -18.69 -21.07 -19.17
CA THR A 242 -19.52 -20.49 -20.23
C THR A 242 -20.16 -19.21 -19.72
N GLY A 243 -19.75 -18.07 -20.28
CA GLY A 243 -20.16 -16.77 -19.79
C GLY A 243 -19.35 -15.61 -20.34
N SER A 244 -19.23 -14.55 -19.55
CA SER A 244 -18.36 -13.41 -19.79
C SER A 244 -17.50 -13.17 -18.56
N ALA A 245 -16.20 -13.07 -18.76
CA ALA A 245 -15.20 -12.81 -17.73
C ALA A 245 -14.50 -11.49 -18.01
N ALA A 246 -14.12 -10.77 -16.95
CA ALA A 246 -13.27 -9.60 -17.03
C ALA A 246 -12.28 -9.59 -15.86
N ALA A 247 -11.06 -9.12 -16.09
CA ALA A 247 -10.09 -8.86 -15.04
C ALA A 247 -9.27 -7.60 -15.37
N TRP A 248 -9.03 -6.77 -14.36
CA TRP A 248 -8.41 -5.46 -14.55
C TRP A 248 -7.43 -5.09 -13.43
N ILE A 249 -6.54 -4.18 -13.80
CA ILE A 249 -5.61 -3.49 -12.91
C ILE A 249 -5.64 -2.00 -13.28
N ASN A 250 -5.77 -1.16 -12.27
CA ASN A 250 -5.54 0.27 -12.33
C ASN A 250 -4.46 0.60 -11.30
N ALA A 251 -3.37 1.20 -11.73
CA ALA A 251 -2.31 1.68 -10.86
C ALA A 251 -2.05 3.16 -11.14
N HIS A 252 -1.91 3.94 -10.09
CA HIS A 252 -1.41 5.31 -10.12
C HIS A 252 -0.29 5.41 -9.10
N VAL A 253 0.93 5.65 -9.57
CA VAL A 253 2.13 5.75 -8.74
C VAL A 253 2.63 7.18 -8.84
N MET A 254 2.63 7.90 -7.71
CA MET A 254 3.23 9.21 -7.58
C MET A 254 4.30 9.15 -6.51
N GLU A 255 5.55 8.99 -6.93
CA GLU A 255 6.69 8.88 -6.02
C GLU A 255 7.58 10.12 -6.08
N GLY A 256 8.02 10.58 -4.92
CA GLY A 256 9.03 11.61 -4.79
C GLY A 256 10.45 11.08 -5.05
N ARG A 257 11.37 11.96 -5.42
CA ARG A 257 12.80 11.71 -5.39
C ARG A 257 13.35 11.94 -3.98
N THR A 258 14.37 11.16 -3.63
CA THR A 258 15.19 11.44 -2.45
C THR A 258 16.00 12.70 -2.69
N GLY A 259 15.67 13.77 -1.98
CA GLY A 259 16.52 14.97 -1.93
C GLY A 259 17.53 14.90 -0.79
N GLY A 260 18.48 15.82 -0.82
CA GLY A 260 19.28 16.11 0.35
C GLY A 260 18.44 16.89 1.37
N TYR A 261 18.75 16.73 2.65
CA TYR A 261 18.12 17.50 3.70
C TYR A 261 19.18 18.16 4.58
N TYR A 262 18.91 19.39 5.04
CA TYR A 262 19.77 20.11 5.96
C TYR A 262 18.94 20.46 7.20
N PRO A 263 19.23 19.85 8.36
CA PRO A 263 18.64 20.29 9.61
C PRO A 263 19.31 21.60 9.99
N PHE A 264 18.53 22.68 10.10
CA PHE A 264 18.97 23.92 10.70
C PHE A 264 18.48 23.97 12.15
N GLU A 265 19.39 24.28 13.07
CA GLU A 265 19.10 24.45 14.49
C GLU A 265 19.57 25.85 14.91
N GLY A 266 18.62 26.75 15.11
CA GLY A 266 18.82 28.05 15.76
C GLY A 266 18.53 27.94 17.25
N ALA A 267 18.82 29.02 18.01
CA ALA A 267 18.61 29.04 19.46
C ALA A 267 17.16 28.71 19.87
N ASP A 268 16.17 29.11 19.04
CA ASP A 268 14.74 28.98 19.36
C ASP A 268 13.90 28.34 18.25
N TYR A 269 14.52 27.87 17.16
CA TYR A 269 13.80 27.27 16.01
C TYR A 269 14.63 26.20 15.35
N TRP A 270 13.98 25.10 14.95
CA TRP A 270 14.57 24.11 14.04
C TRP A 270 13.67 23.97 12.81
N TRP A 271 14.29 23.75 11.66
CA TRP A 271 13.59 23.47 10.42
C TRP A 271 14.46 22.57 9.53
N VAL A 272 13.81 21.82 8.64
CA VAL A 272 14.50 20.97 7.67
C VAL A 272 14.34 21.58 6.30
N ASP A 273 15.47 21.94 5.71
CA ASP A 273 15.54 22.35 4.32
C ASP A 273 15.66 21.11 3.44
N PHE A 274 14.90 21.05 2.36
CA PHE A 274 15.00 20.00 1.34
C PHE A 274 15.52 20.58 0.05
N TRP A 275 16.54 19.96 -0.54
CA TRP A 275 17.01 20.34 -1.87
C TRP A 275 17.05 19.14 -2.82
N ASN A 276 16.78 19.42 -4.09
CA ASN A 276 16.87 18.43 -5.15
C ASN A 276 18.28 18.48 -5.78
N TYR A 277 19.05 17.40 -5.61
CA TYR A 277 20.38 17.27 -6.21
C TYR A 277 20.38 17.47 -7.74
N ASP A 278 19.30 17.06 -8.42
CA ASP A 278 19.23 17.09 -9.88
C ASP A 278 18.93 18.49 -10.43
N MET A 279 18.30 19.36 -9.64
CA MET A 279 17.96 20.72 -10.07
C MET A 279 19.02 21.75 -9.70
N ASN A 280 19.96 21.41 -8.79
CA ASN A 280 20.97 22.32 -8.24
C ASN A 280 20.37 23.66 -7.73
N THR A 281 19.10 23.61 -7.33
CA THR A 281 18.31 24.71 -6.76
C THR A 281 18.02 24.37 -5.29
N GLY A 282 18.06 25.37 -4.42
CA GLY A 282 17.72 25.21 -2.99
C GLY A 282 18.87 24.74 -2.11
N SER A 283 20.12 24.75 -2.59
CA SER A 283 21.26 24.40 -1.74
C SER A 283 21.48 25.48 -0.67
N PRO A 284 21.37 25.15 0.64
CA PRO A 284 21.63 26.12 1.70
C PRO A 284 23.10 26.58 1.73
N TYR A 285 24.02 25.81 1.13
CA TYR A 285 25.43 26.16 1.00
C TYR A 285 25.73 27.19 -0.10
N LEU A 286 24.83 27.36 -1.07
CA LEU A 286 25.03 28.27 -2.21
C LEU A 286 24.21 29.57 -2.11
N GLY A 287 23.40 29.73 -1.05
CA GLY A 287 22.54 30.90 -0.87
C GLY A 287 21.46 31.05 -1.96
N LEU A 288 21.14 29.97 -2.66
CA LEU A 288 20.16 29.96 -3.74
C LEU A 288 18.77 29.73 -3.15
N GLY A 289 18.05 30.83 -2.89
CA GLY A 289 16.64 30.79 -2.50
C GLY A 289 15.77 30.30 -3.66
N GLY A 290 15.19 29.11 -3.50
CA GLY A 290 14.29 28.49 -4.47
C GLY A 290 14.69 27.05 -4.76
N GLY A 291 13.77 26.11 -4.55
CA GLY A 291 14.03 24.66 -4.62
C GLY A 291 13.31 23.86 -3.52
N ASN A 292 12.82 24.53 -2.49
CA ASN A 292 12.05 23.95 -1.40
C ASN A 292 10.63 23.65 -1.91
N GLY A 293 10.33 22.38 -2.19
CA GLY A 293 9.02 21.97 -2.70
C GLY A 293 8.99 20.52 -3.17
N PHE A 294 7.77 19.97 -3.29
CA PHE A 294 7.51 18.58 -3.63
C PHE A 294 8.38 18.05 -4.78
N MET A 295 9.24 17.08 -4.47
CA MET A 295 10.14 16.44 -5.43
C MET A 295 9.44 15.30 -6.18
N GLN A 296 8.25 15.51 -6.76
CA GLN A 296 7.61 14.44 -7.55
C GLN A 296 8.57 13.97 -8.65
N GLY A 297 9.05 12.75 -8.51
CA GLY A 297 10.07 12.15 -9.34
C GLY A 297 9.49 11.26 -10.43
N VAL A 298 8.35 10.64 -10.13
CA VAL A 298 7.63 9.72 -10.99
C VAL A 298 6.14 9.99 -10.88
N ASP A 299 5.48 10.01 -12.03
CA ASP A 299 4.02 9.90 -12.17
C ASP A 299 3.76 8.81 -13.21
N LEU A 300 3.20 7.69 -12.77
CA LEU A 300 2.91 6.55 -13.62
C LEU A 300 1.45 6.16 -13.46
N VAL A 301 0.71 6.22 -14.55
CA VAL A 301 -0.65 5.68 -14.64
C VAL A 301 -0.63 4.45 -15.54
N TYR A 302 -1.05 3.31 -15.01
CA TYR A 302 -1.19 2.07 -15.74
C TYR A 302 -2.61 1.54 -15.61
N LYS A 303 -3.25 1.23 -16.74
CA LYS A 303 -4.60 0.66 -16.77
C LYS A 303 -4.63 -0.46 -17.79
N GLU A 304 -5.08 -1.63 -17.38
CA GLU A 304 -5.24 -2.78 -18.26
C GLU A 304 -6.50 -3.55 -17.90
N LYS A 305 -7.35 -3.83 -18.89
CA LYS A 305 -8.56 -4.64 -18.73
C LYS A 305 -8.61 -5.69 -19.83
N THR A 306 -8.85 -6.93 -19.43
CA THR A 306 -8.98 -8.08 -20.33
C THR A 306 -10.37 -8.66 -20.17
N THR A 307 -11.04 -8.94 -21.28
CA THR A 307 -12.40 -9.51 -21.29
C THR A 307 -12.46 -10.72 -22.21
N ALA A 308 -13.17 -11.77 -21.81
CA ALA A 308 -13.47 -12.95 -22.63
C ALA A 308 -14.96 -13.27 -22.56
N SER A 309 -15.54 -13.80 -23.63
CA SER A 309 -16.96 -14.17 -23.68
C SER A 309 -17.21 -15.40 -24.55
N GLY A 310 -18.24 -16.17 -24.22
CA GLY A 310 -18.58 -17.44 -24.88
C GLY A 310 -18.17 -18.64 -24.03
N VAL A 311 -17.69 -19.69 -24.70
CA VAL A 311 -17.06 -20.85 -24.03
C VAL A 311 -15.59 -20.51 -23.78
N ILE A 312 -15.23 -20.39 -22.51
CA ILE A 312 -13.91 -20.04 -22.02
C ILE A 312 -13.21 -21.33 -21.57
N GLU A 313 -12.28 -21.83 -22.38
CA GLU A 313 -11.46 -22.99 -22.02
C GLU A 313 -10.49 -22.67 -20.89
N ALA A 314 -9.89 -21.47 -20.94
CA ALA A 314 -9.03 -20.95 -19.88
C ALA A 314 -8.98 -19.43 -19.95
N PHE A 315 -9.18 -18.77 -18.81
CA PHE A 315 -8.90 -17.36 -18.58
C PHE A 315 -8.04 -17.27 -17.32
N SER A 316 -6.84 -16.72 -17.44
CA SER A 316 -5.98 -16.52 -16.29
C SER A 316 -5.30 -15.16 -16.39
N LYS A 317 -5.36 -14.41 -15.29
CA LYS A 317 -4.65 -13.15 -15.14
C LYS A 317 -4.07 -13.07 -13.74
N SER A 318 -2.78 -12.77 -13.67
CA SER A 318 -2.07 -12.51 -12.42
C SER A 318 -1.54 -11.08 -12.46
N MET A 319 -1.80 -10.35 -11.39
CA MET A 319 -1.50 -8.94 -11.24
C MET A 319 -0.79 -8.78 -9.91
N ALA A 320 0.36 -8.13 -9.93
CA ALA A 320 1.15 -7.90 -8.73
C ALA A 320 1.84 -6.55 -8.84
N ILE A 321 1.82 -5.83 -7.73
CA ILE A 321 2.57 -4.61 -7.53
C ILE A 321 3.42 -4.81 -6.29
N GLN A 322 4.68 -4.43 -6.44
CA GLN A 322 5.64 -4.34 -5.36
C GLN A 322 6.26 -2.96 -5.49
N ASP A 323 6.29 -2.21 -4.40
CA ASP A 323 6.87 -0.87 -4.42
C ASP A 323 8.34 -0.88 -4.82
N GLY A 324 8.81 0.28 -5.29
CA GLY A 324 10.15 0.44 -5.85
C GLY A 324 11.26 0.01 -4.88
N VAL A 325 12.37 -0.46 -5.43
CA VAL A 325 13.61 -0.69 -4.68
C VAL A 325 14.46 0.58 -4.76
N ARG A 326 14.92 1.11 -3.63
CA ARG A 326 15.97 2.14 -3.62
C ARG A 326 17.25 1.52 -4.15
N ARG A 327 17.75 2.11 -5.22
CA ARG A 327 19.06 1.78 -5.78
C ARG A 327 20.08 2.74 -5.15
N LEU A 328 21.13 2.16 -4.58
CA LEU A 328 22.32 2.89 -4.12
C LEU A 328 23.20 3.25 -5.31
#